data_AF-A0AAW5KS60-F1
#
_entry.id   AF-A0AAW5KS60-F1
#
_cell.length_a   1.000
_cell.length_b   1.000
_cell.length_c   1.000
_cell.angle_alpha   90.00
_cell.angle_beta   90.00
_cell.angle_gamma   90.00
#
_symmetry.space_group_name_H-M   'P 1'
#
loop_
_entity.id
_entity.type
_entity.pdbx_description
1 polymer ?
#
loop_
_entity_poly.entity_id
_entity_poly.type
_entity_poly.pdbx_seq_one_letter_code
_entity_poly.pdbx_strand_id
1 'polypeptide(L)'
;MKAKKWLTIITLIISLISLLIALLIGKNSNCIYYDVSKALLGSAVLGFIMSLTEYYVERQKAMEEFWIQATQVLKELRKIKHIDLDAPLNLIIEALGEERSNELNQMFAMLPENKIIHHEAKTKLISWYEENIPLPRLFDEYTDIDNKIEEFYKAQMDSYKQSFMHCMESYQIASTVALGSLNNAYDNLDFIFANKCIRDAANNSIYDKLKKIVSQYKEESKDFYLLKNRKGNFPVCAIKVSNLDKEYFLSKEETVHGYTNTLVYQNIFDNIGASLEKFRCRIYRTKYEAPKAEPISGKIIYFDKNKGEY
;
A
#
# COMPACT_ATOMS: atom_id res chain seq x y z
N MET A 1 1.69 27.86 -0.90
CA MET A 1 0.30 28.01 -1.41
C MET A 1 -0.53 29.16 -0.78
N LYS A 2 -0.87 29.15 0.52
CA LYS A 2 -1.84 30.10 1.13
C LYS A 2 -1.53 31.59 0.90
N ALA A 3 -0.26 32.00 1.04
CA ALA A 3 0.15 33.38 0.82
C ALA A 3 -0.10 33.85 -0.62
N LYS A 4 0.28 33.03 -1.62
CA LYS A 4 0.09 33.35 -3.05
C LYS A 4 -1.40 33.36 -3.45
N LYS A 5 -2.22 32.50 -2.84
CA LYS A 5 -3.68 32.55 -2.96
C LYS A 5 -4.24 33.91 -2.52
N TRP A 6 -3.90 34.38 -1.33
CA TRP A 6 -4.37 35.68 -0.84
C TRP A 6 -3.83 36.86 -1.65
N LEU A 7 -2.56 36.82 -2.05
CA LEU A 7 -1.96 37.86 -2.92
C LEU A 7 -2.74 38.01 -4.23
N THR A 8 -3.11 36.89 -4.86
CA THR A 8 -3.89 36.89 -6.11
C THR A 8 -5.28 37.46 -5.91
N ILE A 9 -5.95 37.13 -4.80
CA ILE A 9 -7.27 37.67 -4.46
C ILE A 9 -7.21 39.19 -4.22
N ILE A 10 -6.21 39.66 -3.46
CA ILE A 10 -6.05 41.09 -3.17
C ILE A 10 -5.76 41.89 -4.44
N THR A 11 -4.84 41.41 -5.28
CA THR A 11 -4.50 42.08 -6.55
C THR A 11 -5.66 42.10 -7.54
N LEU A 12 -6.51 41.06 -7.55
CA LEU A 12 -7.77 41.06 -8.31
C LEU A 12 -8.72 42.15 -7.83
N ILE A 13 -8.92 42.27 -6.51
CA ILE A 13 -9.81 43.30 -5.93
C ILE A 13 -9.32 44.71 -6.26
N ILE A 14 -8.01 44.97 -6.12
CA ILE A 14 -7.40 46.26 -6.47
C ILE A 14 -7.59 46.58 -7.95
N SER A 15 -7.43 45.59 -8.83
CA SER A 15 -7.66 45.76 -10.27
C SER A 15 -9.12 46.10 -10.60
N LEU A 16 -10.07 45.46 -9.92
CA LEU A 16 -11.51 45.75 -10.09
C LEU A 16 -11.86 47.16 -9.60
N ILE A 17 -11.33 47.58 -8.45
CA ILE A 17 -11.54 48.94 -7.93
C ILE A 17 -10.95 49.98 -8.89
N SER A 18 -9.73 49.74 -9.39
CA SER A 18 -9.09 50.63 -10.36
C SER A 18 -9.90 50.74 -11.67
N LEU A 19 -10.49 49.63 -12.12
CA LEU A 19 -11.37 49.61 -13.29
C LEU A 19 -12.63 50.44 -13.07
N LEU A 20 -13.28 50.30 -11.90
CA LEU A 20 -14.46 51.09 -11.56
C LEU A 20 -14.16 52.60 -11.53
N ILE A 21 -13.03 53.00 -10.93
CA ILE A 21 -12.59 54.40 -10.88
C ILE A 21 -12.36 54.94 -12.30
N ALA A 22 -11.68 54.17 -13.16
CA ALA A 22 -11.43 54.57 -14.54
C ALA A 22 -12.72 54.74 -15.36
N LEU A 23 -13.71 53.88 -15.15
CA LEU A 23 -15.02 53.98 -15.81
C LEU A 23 -15.83 55.19 -15.32
N LEU A 24 -15.79 55.48 -14.02
CA LEU A 24 -16.49 56.63 -13.44
C LEU A 24 -15.90 57.97 -13.92
N ILE A 25 -14.57 58.10 -13.94
CA ILE A 25 -13.88 59.33 -14.39
C ILE A 25 -14.00 59.50 -15.91
N GLY A 26 -13.91 58.40 -16.67
CA GLY A 26 -13.96 58.41 -18.13
C GLY A 26 -15.31 58.83 -18.71
N LYS A 27 -16.40 58.70 -17.95
CA LYS A 27 -17.74 59.09 -18.41
C LYS A 27 -17.91 60.60 -18.59
N ASN A 28 -17.10 61.42 -17.90
CA ASN A 28 -17.35 62.86 -17.76
C ASN A 28 -16.15 63.79 -18.05
N SER A 29 -15.00 63.32 -18.57
CA SER A 29 -13.86 64.25 -18.72
C SER A 29 -12.84 63.98 -19.85
N ASN A 30 -12.44 65.05 -20.55
CA ASN A 30 -11.21 65.18 -21.35
C ASN A 30 -10.01 65.61 -20.45
N CYS A 31 -9.92 65.08 -19.23
CA CYS A 31 -9.05 65.63 -18.19
C CYS A 31 -7.84 64.73 -17.86
N ILE A 32 -6.75 65.34 -17.41
CA ILE A 32 -5.50 64.69 -16.93
C ILE A 32 -5.78 63.55 -15.93
N TYR A 33 -6.83 63.68 -15.11
CA TYR A 33 -7.25 62.64 -14.17
C TYR A 33 -7.66 61.32 -14.84
N TYR A 34 -8.19 61.38 -16.06
CA TYR A 34 -8.51 60.18 -16.83
C TYR A 34 -7.24 59.45 -17.29
N ASP A 35 -6.22 60.18 -17.73
CA ASP A 35 -4.93 59.60 -18.14
C ASP A 35 -4.20 58.98 -16.94
N VAL A 36 -4.21 59.66 -15.79
CA VAL A 36 -3.67 59.11 -14.52
C VAL A 36 -4.43 57.85 -14.12
N SER A 37 -5.77 57.86 -14.22
CA SER A 37 -6.59 56.69 -13.88
C SER A 37 -6.31 55.49 -14.81
N LYS A 38 -6.08 55.72 -16.10
CA LYS A 38 -5.68 54.65 -17.04
C LYS A 38 -4.31 54.07 -16.71
N ALA A 39 -3.35 54.92 -16.35
CA ALA A 39 -2.02 54.46 -15.94
C ALA A 39 -2.08 53.59 -14.67
N LEU A 40 -2.89 54.01 -13.68
CA LEU A 40 -3.14 53.22 -12.47
C LEU A 40 -3.81 51.87 -12.78
N LEU A 41 -4.79 51.85 -13.69
CA LEU A 41 -5.43 50.62 -14.15
C LEU A 41 -4.43 49.68 -14.83
N GLY A 42 -3.59 50.20 -15.73
CA GLY A 42 -2.55 49.42 -16.39
C GLY A 42 -1.58 48.76 -15.41
N SER A 43 -1.13 49.51 -14.41
CA SER A 43 -0.26 48.99 -13.34
C SER A 43 -0.95 47.92 -12.49
N ALA A 44 -2.20 48.15 -12.09
CA ALA A 44 -2.96 47.17 -11.30
C ALA A 44 -3.19 45.86 -12.06
N VAL A 45 -3.58 45.94 -13.34
CA VAL A 45 -3.77 44.77 -14.21
C VAL A 45 -2.46 44.00 -14.40
N LEU A 46 -1.34 44.70 -14.61
CA LEU A 46 -0.03 44.05 -14.72
C LEU A 46 0.34 43.31 -13.42
N GLY A 47 0.14 43.95 -12.27
CA GLY A 47 0.35 43.32 -10.97
C GLY A 47 -0.53 42.09 -10.73
N PHE A 48 -1.78 42.12 -11.19
CA PHE A 48 -2.66 40.96 -11.16
C PHE A 48 -2.22 39.83 -12.10
N ILE A 49 -1.75 40.14 -13.31
CA ILE A 49 -1.22 39.12 -14.23
C ILE A 49 0.00 38.44 -13.61
N MET A 50 0.93 39.22 -13.04
CA MET A 50 2.10 38.66 -12.35
C MET A 50 1.71 37.76 -11.17
N SER A 51 0.80 38.22 -10.31
CA SER A 51 0.33 37.42 -9.16
C SER A 51 -0.36 36.12 -9.60
N LEU A 52 -1.12 36.17 -10.70
CA LEU A 52 -1.77 35.01 -11.27
C LEU A 52 -0.75 33.99 -11.81
N THR A 53 0.29 34.45 -12.50
CA THR A 53 1.39 33.58 -12.96
C THR A 53 2.09 32.91 -11.78
N GLU A 54 2.44 33.67 -10.74
CA GLU A 54 3.04 33.11 -9.51
C GLU A 54 2.11 32.08 -8.84
N TYR A 55 0.82 32.35 -8.79
CA TYR A 55 -0.17 31.43 -8.24
C TYR A 55 -0.21 30.11 -9.01
N TYR A 56 -0.16 30.14 -10.35
CA TYR A 56 -0.17 28.90 -11.14
C TYR A 56 1.11 28.09 -10.96
N VAL A 57 2.28 28.75 -10.86
CA VAL A 57 3.55 28.08 -10.55
C VAL A 57 3.50 27.43 -9.17
N GLU A 58 3.03 28.17 -8.16
CA GLU A 58 2.91 27.66 -6.78
C GLU A 58 1.90 26.52 -6.67
N ARG A 59 0.79 26.62 -7.41
CA ARG A 59 -0.21 25.55 -7.50
C ARG A 59 0.38 24.28 -8.09
N GLN A 60 1.17 24.40 -9.17
CA GLN A 60 1.84 23.26 -9.77
C GLN A 60 2.81 22.62 -8.77
N LYS A 61 3.64 23.42 -8.10
CA LYS A 61 4.56 22.94 -7.06
C LYS A 61 3.86 22.21 -5.92
N ALA A 62 2.73 22.74 -5.42
CA ALA A 62 1.96 22.07 -4.37
C ALA A 62 1.41 20.71 -4.82
N MET A 63 0.97 20.61 -6.08
CA MET A 63 0.53 19.32 -6.64
C MET A 63 1.70 18.36 -6.83
N GLU A 64 2.85 18.82 -7.31
CA GLU A 64 4.07 18.02 -7.46
C GLU A 64 4.57 17.49 -6.11
N GLU A 65 4.58 18.34 -5.08
CA GLU A 65 4.96 17.96 -3.73
C GLU A 65 4.04 16.85 -3.18
N PHE A 66 2.71 17.01 -3.32
CA PHE A 66 1.77 15.95 -2.93
C PHE A 66 2.03 14.65 -3.69
N TRP A 67 2.24 14.72 -5.01
CA TRP A 67 2.51 13.55 -5.83
C TRP A 67 3.80 12.83 -5.41
N ILE A 68 4.88 13.57 -5.16
CA ILE A 68 6.18 13.02 -4.71
C ILE A 68 6.02 12.35 -3.34
N GLN A 69 5.41 13.03 -2.37
CA GLN A 69 5.24 12.49 -1.02
C GLN A 69 4.34 11.25 -1.02
N ALA A 70 3.23 11.27 -1.78
CA ALA A 70 2.34 10.13 -1.89
C ALA A 70 3.01 8.93 -2.60
N THR A 71 3.82 9.20 -3.63
CA THR A 71 4.60 8.16 -4.32
C THR A 71 5.64 7.53 -3.40
N GLN A 72 6.31 8.34 -2.56
CA GLN A 72 7.27 7.84 -1.58
C GLN A 72 6.58 6.94 -0.53
N VAL A 73 5.44 7.37 0.02
CA VAL A 73 4.66 6.54 0.94
C VAL A 73 4.22 5.24 0.27
N LEU A 74 3.67 5.31 -0.95
CA LEU A 74 3.27 4.11 -1.70
C LEU A 74 4.44 3.15 -1.91
N LYS A 75 5.63 3.66 -2.26
CA LYS A 75 6.84 2.84 -2.46
C LYS A 75 7.24 2.09 -1.20
N GLU A 76 7.16 2.73 -0.03
CA GLU A 76 7.44 2.06 1.25
C GLU A 76 6.39 1.00 1.59
N LEU A 77 5.10 1.31 1.39
CA LEU A 77 4.01 0.35 1.64
C LEU A 77 4.08 -0.87 0.71
N ARG A 78 4.56 -0.70 -0.52
CA ARG A 78 4.67 -1.80 -1.48
C ARG A 78 5.70 -2.85 -1.08
N LYS A 79 6.64 -2.54 -0.19
CA LYS A 79 7.73 -3.45 0.26
C LYS A 79 7.25 -4.57 1.19
N ILE A 80 5.96 -4.62 1.53
CA ILE A 80 5.40 -5.75 2.28
C ILE A 80 5.63 -7.06 1.53
N LYS A 81 5.76 -8.14 2.28
CA LYS A 81 6.08 -9.47 1.72
C LYS A 81 4.85 -10.35 1.67
N HIS A 82 4.75 -11.09 0.57
CA HIS A 82 3.73 -12.10 0.38
C HIS A 82 4.10 -13.39 1.13
N ILE A 83 3.11 -14.04 1.71
CA ILE A 83 3.27 -15.35 2.36
C ILE A 83 3.20 -16.44 1.28
N ASP A 84 4.35 -16.95 0.85
CA ASP A 84 4.43 -18.10 -0.04
C ASP A 84 4.46 -19.40 0.79
N LEU A 85 3.38 -20.18 0.70
CA LEU A 85 3.22 -21.45 1.39
C LEU A 85 3.08 -22.56 0.35
N ASP A 86 3.77 -23.67 0.58
CA ASP A 86 3.64 -24.89 -0.21
C ASP A 86 2.46 -25.77 0.25
N ALA A 87 2.05 -25.69 1.52
CA ALA A 87 0.89 -26.39 2.07
C ALA A 87 -0.32 -25.46 2.34
N PRO A 88 -1.54 -26.02 2.44
CA PRO A 88 -2.75 -25.25 2.75
C PRO A 88 -2.63 -24.48 4.07
N LEU A 89 -2.95 -23.19 4.01
CA LEU A 89 -2.83 -22.27 5.14
C LEU A 89 -3.56 -22.74 6.41
N ASN A 90 -4.75 -23.32 6.25
CA ASN A 90 -5.55 -23.81 7.38
C ASN A 90 -4.83 -24.94 8.13
N LEU A 91 -4.24 -25.89 7.41
CA LEU A 91 -3.50 -27.01 8.01
C LEU A 91 -2.27 -26.51 8.78
N ILE A 92 -1.55 -25.53 8.23
CA ILE A 92 -0.39 -24.92 8.88
C ILE A 92 -0.81 -24.19 10.18
N ILE A 93 -1.87 -23.38 10.13
CA ILE A 93 -2.35 -22.63 11.30
C ILE A 93 -2.86 -23.58 12.40
N GLU A 94 -3.57 -24.65 12.03
CA GLU A 94 -4.02 -25.68 12.96
C GLU A 94 -2.84 -26.39 13.63
N ALA A 95 -1.83 -26.79 12.86
CA ALA A 95 -0.61 -27.42 13.37
C ALA A 95 0.18 -26.49 14.31
N LEU A 96 0.32 -25.20 13.96
CA LEU A 96 0.93 -24.18 14.82
C LEU A 96 0.15 -24.00 16.13
N GLY A 97 -1.18 -24.03 16.06
CA GLY A 97 -2.06 -23.94 17.22
C GLY A 97 -1.90 -25.13 18.17
N GLU A 98 -1.85 -26.34 17.61
CA GLU A 98 -1.63 -27.59 18.34
C GLU A 98 -0.26 -27.60 19.02
N GLU A 99 0.83 -27.25 18.32
CA GLU A 99 2.17 -27.14 18.90
C GLU A 99 2.20 -26.18 20.08
N ARG A 100 1.62 -24.99 19.91
CA ARG A 100 1.58 -23.98 20.97
C ARG A 100 0.79 -24.45 22.19
N SER A 101 -0.33 -25.13 21.96
CA SER A 101 -1.15 -25.71 23.02
C SER A 101 -0.38 -26.78 23.79
N ASN A 102 0.32 -27.66 23.06
CA ASN A 102 1.13 -28.73 23.63
C ASN A 102 2.31 -28.18 24.44
N GLU A 103 3.06 -27.20 23.93
CA GLU A 103 4.13 -26.51 24.66
C GLU A 103 3.61 -25.89 25.96
N LEU A 104 2.46 -25.22 25.88
CA LEU A 104 1.83 -24.57 27.03
C LEU A 104 1.38 -25.61 28.06
N ASN A 105 0.76 -26.70 27.60
CA ASN A 105 0.38 -27.82 28.45
C ASN A 105 1.59 -28.47 29.12
N GLN A 106 2.73 -28.63 28.43
CA GLN A 106 3.97 -29.13 29.02
C GLN A 106 4.55 -28.16 30.05
N MET A 107 4.55 -26.85 29.77
CA MET A 107 5.01 -25.81 30.71
C MET A 107 4.16 -25.77 31.99
N PHE A 108 2.85 -26.00 31.86
CA PHE A 108 1.92 -26.05 32.99
C PHE A 108 1.76 -27.44 33.62
N ALA A 109 2.30 -28.51 33.02
CA ALA A 109 2.27 -29.88 33.55
C ALA A 109 3.11 -30.08 34.83
N MET A 110 3.78 -29.03 35.34
CA MET A 110 4.20 -28.97 36.75
C MET A 110 3.02 -28.85 37.74
N LEU A 111 1.76 -28.80 37.27
CA LEU A 111 0.52 -28.88 38.05
C LEU A 111 -0.36 -30.04 37.52
N PRO A 112 -1.09 -30.78 38.38
CA PRO A 112 -1.17 -32.24 38.31
C PRO A 112 -2.10 -32.84 37.22
N GLU A 113 -1.61 -34.00 36.73
CA GLU A 113 -2.24 -35.20 36.16
C GLU A 113 -3.37 -35.08 35.12
N ASN A 114 -3.09 -35.63 33.94
CA ASN A 114 -3.91 -35.76 32.72
C ASN A 114 -4.12 -34.51 31.88
N LYS A 115 -3.11 -34.15 31.09
CA LYS A 115 -3.34 -33.45 29.83
C LYS A 115 -2.78 -34.25 28.66
N ILE A 116 -3.68 -34.59 27.74
CA ILE A 116 -3.42 -35.35 26.51
C ILE A 116 -2.61 -34.45 25.57
N ILE A 117 -1.45 -34.92 25.12
CA ILE A 117 -0.75 -34.29 24.00
C ILE A 117 -1.56 -34.62 22.75
N HIS A 118 -2.02 -33.58 22.04
CA HIS A 118 -2.78 -33.76 20.81
C HIS A 118 -1.83 -33.78 19.62
N HIS A 119 -2.08 -34.66 18.66
CA HIS A 119 -1.29 -34.80 17.42
C HIS A 119 -2.20 -34.82 16.19
N GLU A 120 -3.46 -34.40 16.30
CA GLU A 120 -4.45 -34.52 15.23
C GLU A 120 -4.12 -33.58 14.07
N ALA A 121 -3.80 -32.32 14.36
CA ALA A 121 -3.45 -31.33 13.35
C ALA A 121 -2.09 -31.66 12.70
N LYS A 122 -1.11 -32.08 13.51
CA LYS A 122 0.18 -32.58 13.00
C LYS A 122 0.00 -33.76 12.05
N THR A 123 -0.81 -34.76 12.44
CA THR A 123 -1.05 -35.95 11.61
C THR A 123 -1.72 -35.57 10.29
N LYS A 124 -2.71 -34.67 10.31
CA LYS A 124 -3.37 -34.16 9.11
C LYS A 124 -2.41 -33.47 8.15
N LEU A 125 -1.48 -32.65 8.66
CA LEU A 125 -0.49 -31.98 7.82
C LEU A 125 0.52 -32.98 7.23
N ILE A 126 0.93 -33.99 7.99
CA ILE A 126 1.83 -35.06 7.50
C ILE A 126 1.15 -35.85 6.38
N SER A 127 -0.10 -36.29 6.56
CA SER A 127 -0.86 -36.99 5.51
C SER A 127 -0.99 -36.16 4.24
N TRP A 128 -1.19 -34.84 4.38
CA TRP A 128 -1.21 -33.95 3.22
C TRP A 128 0.13 -33.94 2.45
N TYR A 129 1.27 -33.94 3.15
CA TYR A 129 2.58 -34.04 2.50
C TYR A 129 2.77 -35.37 1.76
N GLU A 130 2.37 -36.48 2.38
CA GLU A 130 2.47 -37.82 1.79
C GLU A 130 1.67 -37.94 0.49
N GLU A 131 0.51 -37.28 0.41
CA GLU A 131 -0.37 -37.29 -0.76
C GLU A 131 0.10 -36.35 -1.89
N ASN A 132 0.69 -35.20 -1.55
CA ASN A 132 0.89 -34.09 -2.50
C ASN A 132 2.35 -33.81 -2.86
N ILE A 133 3.30 -34.25 -2.05
CA ILE A 133 4.72 -34.13 -2.35
C ILE A 133 5.19 -35.49 -2.85
N PRO A 134 5.68 -35.63 -4.10
CA PRO A 134 6.38 -36.84 -4.47
C PRO A 134 7.62 -36.87 -3.59
N LEU A 135 7.65 -37.75 -2.58
CA LEU A 135 8.73 -37.89 -1.60
C LEU A 135 9.72 -38.96 -2.11
N PRO A 136 10.52 -38.75 -3.17
CA PRO A 136 11.18 -39.84 -3.89
C PRO A 136 12.51 -40.20 -3.19
N ARG A 137 12.79 -39.66 -1.99
CA ARG A 137 14.10 -39.70 -1.33
C ARG A 137 14.09 -39.87 0.19
N LEU A 138 12.94 -39.90 0.86
CA LEU A 138 12.90 -40.16 2.31
C LEU A 138 12.94 -41.67 2.64
N PHE A 139 12.55 -42.51 1.69
CA PHE A 139 12.43 -43.97 1.87
C PHE A 139 13.57 -44.72 1.16
N ASP A 140 14.79 -44.65 1.72
CA ASP A 140 15.72 -45.77 1.54
C ASP A 140 15.31 -46.88 2.53
N GLU A 141 15.43 -48.15 2.13
CA GLU A 141 14.92 -49.30 2.90
C GLU A 141 15.63 -49.53 4.26
N TYR A 142 16.54 -48.66 4.69
CA TYR A 142 17.38 -48.86 5.87
C TYR A 142 17.33 -47.73 6.90
N THR A 143 16.54 -46.68 6.69
CA THR A 143 16.44 -45.59 7.67
C THR A 143 15.12 -45.61 8.42
N ASP A 144 15.17 -45.25 9.70
CA ASP A 144 14.00 -45.03 10.55
C ASP A 144 13.08 -43.96 9.93
N ILE A 145 12.03 -44.44 9.27
CA ILE A 145 11.08 -43.66 8.49
C ILE A 145 10.38 -42.62 9.37
N ASP A 146 10.03 -42.99 10.60
CA ASP A 146 9.29 -42.14 11.54
C ASP A 146 10.15 -40.95 11.99
N ASN A 147 11.44 -41.19 12.28
CA ASN A 147 12.37 -40.12 12.63
C ASN A 147 12.61 -39.15 11.46
N LYS A 148 12.70 -39.67 10.22
CA LYS A 148 12.85 -38.85 9.01
C LYS A 148 11.61 -37.98 8.73
N ILE A 149 10.41 -38.51 8.91
CA ILE A 149 9.15 -37.74 8.78
C ILE A 149 9.09 -36.64 9.84
N GLU A 150 9.50 -36.94 11.07
CA GLU A 150 9.54 -35.97 12.17
C GLU A 150 10.50 -34.81 11.88
N GLU A 151 11.71 -35.11 11.40
CA GLU A 151 12.70 -34.11 10.99
C GLU A 151 12.17 -33.23 9.86
N PHE A 152 11.56 -33.83 8.85
CA PHE A 152 10.95 -33.10 7.73
C PHE A 152 9.83 -32.16 8.22
N TYR A 153 8.90 -32.67 9.04
CA TYR A 153 7.82 -31.88 9.62
C TYR A 153 8.37 -30.69 10.41
N LYS A 154 9.35 -30.90 11.30
CA LYS A 154 9.97 -29.81 12.07
C LYS A 154 10.62 -28.76 11.18
N ALA A 155 11.38 -29.20 10.17
CA ALA A 155 12.02 -28.30 9.21
C ALA A 155 10.99 -27.44 8.46
N GLN A 156 9.88 -28.03 8.02
CA GLN A 156 8.80 -27.31 7.35
C GLN A 156 8.10 -26.33 8.29
N MET A 157 7.80 -26.74 9.52
CA MET A 157 7.18 -25.85 10.52
C MET A 157 8.07 -24.67 10.87
N ASP A 158 9.38 -24.87 11.00
CA ASP A 158 10.34 -23.79 11.21
C ASP A 158 10.40 -22.85 10.00
N SER A 159 10.39 -23.39 8.78
CA SER A 159 10.30 -22.60 7.54
C SER A 159 9.04 -21.74 7.48
N TYR A 160 7.87 -22.30 7.85
CA TYR A 160 6.62 -21.54 7.94
C TYR A 160 6.69 -20.45 8.99
N LYS A 161 7.19 -20.78 10.20
CA LYS A 161 7.35 -19.80 11.28
C LYS A 161 8.21 -18.61 10.82
N GLN A 162 9.33 -18.89 10.15
CA GLN A 162 10.21 -17.87 9.58
C GLN A 162 9.49 -17.03 8.51
N SER A 163 8.74 -17.66 7.61
CA SER A 163 7.99 -16.97 6.55
C SER A 163 6.94 -16.02 7.13
N PHE A 164 6.18 -16.47 8.12
CA PHE A 164 5.23 -15.64 8.85
C PHE A 164 5.92 -14.48 9.58
N MET A 165 7.00 -14.75 10.31
CA MET A 165 7.77 -13.70 11.01
C MET A 165 8.29 -12.64 10.05
N HIS A 166 8.80 -13.06 8.90
CA HIS A 166 9.32 -12.16 7.90
C HIS A 166 8.23 -11.24 7.32
N CYS A 167 7.03 -11.77 7.11
CA CYS A 167 5.89 -10.98 6.71
C CYS A 167 5.46 -10.02 7.82
N MET A 168 5.38 -10.47 9.08
CA MET A 168 5.09 -9.61 10.25
C MET A 168 6.04 -8.42 10.33
N GLU A 169 7.34 -8.67 10.19
CA GLU A 169 8.37 -7.62 10.20
C GLU A 169 8.17 -6.62 9.06
N SER A 170 7.82 -7.10 7.86
CA SER A 170 7.54 -6.21 6.73
C SER A 170 6.34 -5.29 6.99
N TYR A 171 5.27 -5.79 7.61
CA TYR A 171 4.11 -4.99 8.01
C TYR A 171 4.44 -4.03 9.16
N GLN A 172 5.29 -4.43 10.11
CA GLN A 172 5.77 -3.54 11.17
C GLN A 172 6.58 -2.37 10.60
N ILE A 173 7.49 -2.63 9.66
CA ILE A 173 8.26 -1.58 8.99
C ILE A 173 7.31 -0.63 8.24
N ALA A 174 6.35 -1.19 7.49
CA ALA A 174 5.34 -0.42 6.77
C ALA A 174 4.44 0.42 7.70
N SER A 175 4.16 -0.05 8.92
CA SER A 175 3.33 0.69 9.88
C SER A 175 4.02 1.93 10.47
N THR A 176 5.34 1.99 10.40
CA THR A 176 6.14 3.14 10.88
C THR A 176 6.29 4.25 9.84
N VAL A 177 5.77 4.07 8.63
CA VAL A 177 5.86 5.09 7.56
C VAL A 177 5.25 6.41 8.03
N ALA A 178 6.08 7.46 8.03
CA ALA A 178 5.68 8.77 8.52
C ALA A 178 4.74 9.47 7.54
N LEU A 179 3.49 9.69 7.95
CA LEU A 179 2.49 10.41 7.15
C LEU A 179 2.56 11.94 7.28
N GLY A 180 3.46 12.48 8.11
CA GLY A 180 3.55 13.92 8.39
C GLY A 180 3.74 14.76 7.13
N SER A 181 4.72 14.41 6.30
CA SER A 181 4.99 15.12 5.04
C SER A 181 3.82 14.99 4.04
N LEU A 182 3.19 13.82 3.96
CA LEU A 182 2.03 13.59 3.11
C LEU A 182 0.82 14.43 3.57
N ASN A 183 0.56 14.50 4.88
CA ASN A 183 -0.52 15.31 5.45
C ASN A 183 -0.31 16.79 5.12
N ASN A 184 0.91 17.30 5.35
CA ASN A 184 1.25 18.69 5.04
C ASN A 184 1.09 19.00 3.55
N ALA A 185 1.56 18.10 2.67
CA ALA A 185 1.44 18.27 1.23
C ALA A 185 -0.02 18.25 0.76
N TYR A 186 -0.86 17.37 1.31
CA TYR A 186 -2.29 17.34 1.04
C TYR A 186 -3.01 18.61 1.53
N ASP A 187 -2.68 19.10 2.72
CA ASP A 187 -3.24 20.34 3.27
C ASP A 187 -2.84 21.58 2.46
N ASN A 188 -1.68 21.53 1.79
CA ASN A 188 -1.23 22.56 0.86
C ASN A 188 -1.98 22.56 -0.49
N LEU A 189 -2.79 21.54 -0.79
CA LEU A 189 -3.72 21.54 -1.94
C LEU A 189 -4.94 22.43 -1.65
N ASP A 190 -4.70 23.73 -1.45
CA ASP A 190 -5.72 24.75 -1.22
C ASP A 190 -5.68 25.81 -2.33
N PHE A 191 -6.53 25.60 -3.34
CA PHE A 191 -6.55 26.39 -4.57
C PHE A 191 -7.73 27.36 -4.63
N ILE A 192 -7.60 28.40 -5.47
CA ILE A 192 -8.72 29.28 -5.86
C ILE A 192 -9.60 28.54 -6.88
N PHE A 193 -8.98 27.92 -7.87
CA PHE A 193 -9.69 27.27 -8.99
C PHE A 193 -9.70 25.76 -8.86
N ALA A 194 -10.85 25.15 -9.14
CA ALA A 194 -11.07 23.69 -9.14
C ALA A 194 -10.65 22.99 -7.82
N ASN A 195 -10.63 23.72 -6.71
CA ASN A 195 -10.13 23.26 -5.42
C ASN A 195 -10.80 21.96 -4.97
N LYS A 196 -12.14 21.99 -4.86
CA LYS A 196 -12.96 20.84 -4.45
C LYS A 196 -12.71 19.62 -5.35
N CYS A 197 -12.75 19.81 -6.67
CA CYS A 197 -12.52 18.71 -7.62
C CYS A 197 -11.13 18.07 -7.49
N ILE A 198 -10.07 18.86 -7.33
CA ILE A 198 -8.70 18.33 -7.21
C ILE A 198 -8.51 17.65 -5.86
N ARG A 199 -8.93 18.33 -4.79
CA ARG A 199 -8.74 17.88 -3.42
C ARG A 199 -9.57 16.63 -3.12
N ASP A 200 -10.83 16.58 -3.54
CA ASP A 200 -11.69 15.39 -3.36
C ASP A 200 -11.15 14.20 -4.15
N ALA A 201 -10.69 14.43 -5.39
CA ALA A 201 -10.09 13.37 -6.19
C ALA A 201 -8.79 12.84 -5.54
N ALA A 202 -7.89 13.73 -5.11
CA ALA A 202 -6.67 13.36 -4.42
C ALA A 202 -6.95 12.64 -3.09
N ASN A 203 -7.96 13.10 -2.34
CA ASN A 203 -8.38 12.50 -1.09
C ASN A 203 -8.84 11.05 -1.28
N ASN A 204 -9.87 10.87 -2.12
CA ASN A 204 -10.58 9.60 -2.22
C ASN A 204 -9.78 8.53 -2.98
N SER A 205 -8.96 8.94 -3.96
CA SER A 205 -8.22 7.99 -4.78
C SER A 205 -6.82 7.65 -4.25
N ILE A 206 -6.21 8.54 -3.46
CA ILE A 206 -4.80 8.41 -3.04
C ILE A 206 -4.67 8.58 -1.52
N TYR A 207 -4.90 9.79 -0.99
CA TYR A 207 -4.52 10.16 0.37
C TYR A 207 -5.21 9.31 1.44
N ASP A 208 -6.54 9.21 1.38
CA ASP A 208 -7.33 8.44 2.36
C ASP A 208 -7.01 6.94 2.28
N LYS A 209 -6.76 6.41 1.08
CA LYS A 209 -6.36 5.02 0.89
C LYS A 209 -5.01 4.73 1.54
N LEU A 210 -3.99 5.54 1.25
CA LEU A 210 -2.66 5.39 1.87
C LEU A 210 -2.73 5.49 3.39
N LYS A 211 -3.52 6.43 3.92
CA LYS A 211 -3.72 6.62 5.36
C LYS A 211 -4.38 5.39 5.99
N LYS A 212 -5.45 4.86 5.38
CA LYS A 212 -6.15 3.67 5.87
C LYS A 212 -5.23 2.45 5.94
N ILE A 213 -4.42 2.24 4.90
CA ILE A 213 -3.44 1.14 4.86
C ILE A 213 -2.45 1.24 6.02
N VAL A 214 -1.83 2.41 6.21
CA VAL A 214 -0.90 2.64 7.35
C VAL A 214 -1.60 2.44 8.69
N SER A 215 -2.83 2.94 8.84
CA SER A 215 -3.60 2.77 10.07
C SER A 215 -3.88 1.29 10.37
N GLN A 216 -4.26 0.51 9.36
CA GLN A 216 -4.49 -0.93 9.50
C GLN A 216 -3.21 -1.67 9.90
N TYR A 217 -2.09 -1.40 9.21
CA TYR A 217 -0.80 -2.00 9.58
C TYR A 217 -0.39 -1.62 11.00
N LYS A 218 -0.65 -0.39 11.42
CA LYS A 218 -0.35 0.05 12.79
C LYS A 218 -1.20 -0.67 13.83
N GLU A 219 -2.47 -0.92 13.54
CA GLU A 219 -3.35 -1.67 14.42
C GLU A 219 -2.87 -3.12 14.59
N GLU A 220 -2.65 -3.82 13.48
CA GLU A 220 -2.20 -5.22 13.48
C GLU A 220 -0.77 -5.38 14.04
N SER A 221 0.12 -4.41 13.79
CA SER A 221 1.50 -4.46 14.28
C SER A 221 1.63 -4.50 15.80
N LYS A 222 0.62 -4.04 16.55
CA LYS A 222 0.61 -4.11 18.03
C LYS A 222 0.75 -5.54 18.51
N ASP A 223 0.02 -6.48 17.90
CA ASP A 223 0.07 -7.89 18.27
C ASP A 223 1.41 -8.52 17.88
N PHE A 224 1.98 -8.10 16.75
CA PHE A 224 3.32 -8.54 16.33
C PHE A 224 4.41 -8.06 17.30
N TYR A 225 4.29 -6.86 17.86
CA TYR A 225 5.21 -6.37 18.91
C TYR A 225 5.06 -7.16 20.22
N LEU A 226 3.84 -7.54 20.60
CA LEU A 226 3.61 -8.40 21.77
C LEU A 226 4.26 -9.77 21.58
N LEU A 227 4.17 -10.35 20.39
CA LEU A 227 4.83 -11.62 20.05
C LEU A 227 6.35 -11.52 20.19
N LYS A 228 6.98 -10.47 19.65
CA LYS A 228 8.44 -10.24 19.77
C LYS A 228 8.90 -10.11 21.23
N ASN A 229 8.04 -9.57 22.09
CA ASN A 229 8.27 -9.44 23.52
C ASN A 229 7.92 -10.71 24.34
N ARG A 230 7.72 -11.86 23.67
CA ARG A 230 7.34 -13.16 24.26
C ARG A 230 6.02 -13.14 25.04
N LYS A 231 5.14 -12.18 24.74
CA LYS A 231 3.81 -12.02 25.36
C LYS A 231 2.66 -12.27 24.39
N GLY A 232 2.95 -12.47 23.11
CA GLY A 232 1.97 -12.70 22.06
C GLY A 232 1.74 -14.18 21.74
N ASN A 233 0.66 -14.45 21.02
CA ASN A 233 0.28 -15.77 20.55
C ASN A 233 0.61 -15.89 19.05
N PHE A 234 1.52 -16.81 18.70
CA PHE A 234 2.02 -16.97 17.32
C PHE A 234 0.89 -17.35 16.34
N PRO A 235 0.08 -18.41 16.57
CA PRO A 235 -1.08 -18.72 15.75
C PRO A 235 -2.01 -17.54 15.49
N VAL A 236 -2.31 -16.73 16.51
CA VAL A 236 -3.15 -15.53 16.37
C VAL A 236 -2.50 -14.51 15.43
N CYS A 237 -1.20 -14.29 15.56
CA CYS A 237 -0.45 -13.41 14.67
C CYS A 237 -0.40 -13.96 13.24
N ALA A 238 -0.24 -15.28 13.05
CA ALA A 238 -0.25 -15.92 11.75
C ALA A 238 -1.59 -15.74 11.02
N ILE A 239 -2.72 -15.85 11.74
CA ILE A 239 -4.06 -15.55 11.20
C ILE A 239 -4.14 -14.09 10.72
N LYS A 240 -3.68 -13.14 11.54
CA LYS A 240 -3.69 -11.70 11.21
C LYS A 240 -2.87 -11.39 9.95
N VAL A 241 -1.66 -11.93 9.87
CA VAL A 241 -0.79 -11.78 8.68
C VAL A 241 -1.44 -12.40 7.46
N SER A 242 -2.09 -13.56 7.60
CA SER A 242 -2.78 -14.22 6.49
C SER A 242 -3.98 -13.43 5.97
N ASN A 243 -4.71 -12.75 6.86
CA ASN A 243 -5.81 -11.88 6.45
C ASN A 243 -5.29 -10.66 5.69
N LEU A 244 -4.21 -10.03 6.17
CA LEU A 244 -3.54 -8.96 5.44
C LEU A 244 -3.02 -9.44 4.08
N ASP A 245 -2.42 -10.63 4.03
CA ASP A 245 -1.89 -11.17 2.79
C ASP A 245 -2.99 -11.33 1.72
N LYS A 246 -4.12 -11.91 2.09
CA LYS A 246 -5.30 -12.04 1.20
C LYS A 246 -5.90 -10.70 0.76
N GLU A 247 -5.76 -9.67 1.58
CA GLU A 247 -6.27 -8.33 1.25
C GLU A 247 -5.36 -7.61 0.26
N TYR A 248 -4.05 -7.68 0.46
CA TYR A 248 -3.07 -6.89 -0.30
C TYR A 248 -2.47 -7.62 -1.50
N PHE A 249 -2.57 -8.95 -1.54
CA PHE A 249 -2.06 -9.78 -2.62
C PHE A 249 -3.19 -10.54 -3.31
N LEU A 250 -3.13 -10.56 -4.64
CA LEU A 250 -4.08 -11.27 -5.49
C LEU A 250 -3.33 -12.30 -6.33
N SER A 251 -3.58 -13.57 -6.08
CA SER A 251 -3.09 -14.67 -6.90
C SER A 251 -3.99 -14.90 -8.11
N LYS A 252 -3.41 -15.05 -9.30
CA LYS A 252 -4.09 -15.40 -10.54
C LYS A 252 -3.36 -16.52 -11.23
N GLU A 253 -4.11 -17.46 -11.79
CA GLU A 253 -3.55 -18.49 -12.65
C GLU A 253 -3.58 -18.02 -14.10
N GLU A 254 -2.43 -18.06 -14.77
CA GLU A 254 -2.30 -17.78 -16.20
C GLU A 254 -1.62 -18.96 -16.88
N THR A 255 -2.27 -19.49 -17.94
CA THR A 255 -1.69 -20.52 -18.78
C THR A 255 -0.94 -19.88 -19.94
N VAL A 256 0.39 -19.99 -19.95
CA VAL A 256 1.25 -19.45 -21.00
C VAL A 256 2.10 -20.57 -21.58
N HIS A 257 2.02 -20.78 -22.90
CA HIS A 257 2.77 -21.82 -23.62
C HIS A 257 2.60 -23.26 -23.05
N GLY A 258 1.41 -23.61 -22.55
CA GLY A 258 1.13 -24.94 -21.98
C GLY A 258 1.56 -25.12 -20.52
N TYR A 259 2.11 -24.09 -19.88
CA TYR A 259 2.41 -24.05 -18.45
C TYR A 259 1.35 -23.24 -17.72
N THR A 260 0.80 -23.77 -16.63
CA THR A 260 -0.05 -23.00 -15.71
C THR A 260 0.83 -22.36 -14.64
N ASN A 261 0.84 -21.03 -14.59
CA ASN A 261 1.60 -20.24 -13.64
C ASN A 261 0.65 -19.53 -12.68
N THR A 262 0.91 -19.58 -11.37
CA THR A 262 0.30 -18.69 -10.40
C THR A 262 1.13 -17.42 -10.31
N LEU A 263 0.55 -16.30 -10.72
CA LEU A 263 1.13 -14.97 -10.63
C LEU A 263 0.50 -14.21 -9.46
N VAL A 264 1.33 -13.58 -8.64
CA VAL A 264 0.88 -12.79 -7.48
C VAL A 264 0.99 -11.31 -7.81
N TYR A 265 -0.10 -10.58 -7.61
CA TYR A 265 -0.23 -9.14 -7.88
C TYR A 265 -0.53 -8.35 -6.61
N GLN A 266 -0.26 -7.04 -6.67
CA GLN A 266 -0.50 -6.08 -5.61
C GLN A 266 -1.55 -5.05 -6.04
N ASN A 267 -2.73 -5.53 -6.42
CA ASN A 267 -3.78 -4.75 -7.11
C ASN A 267 -4.20 -3.47 -6.38
N ILE A 268 -4.26 -3.47 -5.04
CA ILE A 268 -4.59 -2.27 -4.24
C ILE A 268 -3.53 -1.18 -4.49
N PHE A 269 -2.26 -1.55 -4.43
CA PHE A 269 -1.15 -0.62 -4.68
C PHE A 269 -1.08 -0.20 -6.16
N ASP A 270 -1.35 -1.11 -7.09
CA ASP A 270 -1.43 -0.81 -8.52
C ASP A 270 -2.52 0.23 -8.82
N ASN A 271 -3.69 0.09 -8.19
CA ASN A 271 -4.80 1.04 -8.32
C ASN A 271 -4.47 2.43 -7.76
N ILE A 272 -3.73 2.48 -6.64
CA ILE A 272 -3.23 3.76 -6.09
C ILE A 272 -2.16 4.34 -7.02
N GLY A 273 -1.26 3.52 -7.55
CA GLY A 273 -0.24 3.92 -8.53
C GLY A 273 -0.86 4.51 -9.80
N ALA A 274 -1.89 3.87 -10.36
CA ALA A 274 -2.65 4.39 -11.49
C ALA A 274 -3.34 5.73 -11.17
N SER A 275 -3.86 5.88 -9.95
CA SER A 275 -4.45 7.13 -9.48
C SER A 275 -3.40 8.25 -9.35
N LEU A 276 -2.20 7.92 -8.86
CA LEU A 276 -1.05 8.84 -8.81
C LEU A 276 -0.60 9.24 -10.21
N GLU A 277 -0.55 8.31 -11.16
CA GLU A 277 -0.20 8.61 -12.54
C GLU A 277 -1.23 9.53 -13.20
N LYS A 278 -2.53 9.25 -13.00
CA LYS A 278 -3.59 10.15 -13.45
C LYS A 278 -3.47 11.54 -12.83
N PHE A 279 -3.09 11.62 -11.56
CA PHE A 279 -2.83 12.89 -10.88
C PHE A 279 -1.63 13.63 -11.50
N ARG A 280 -0.52 12.92 -11.77
CA ARG A 280 0.67 13.44 -12.47
C ARG A 280 0.34 13.98 -13.86
N CYS A 281 -0.43 13.25 -14.65
CA CYS A 281 -0.90 13.69 -15.97
C CYS A 281 -1.68 15.00 -15.88
N ARG A 282 -2.47 15.20 -14.81
CA ARG A 282 -3.20 16.44 -14.58
C ARG A 282 -2.30 17.64 -14.25
N ILE A 283 -1.17 17.40 -13.57
CA ILE A 283 -0.16 18.44 -13.29
C ILE A 283 0.43 18.95 -14.60
N TYR A 284 0.93 18.04 -15.43
CA TYR A 284 1.67 18.38 -16.65
C TYR A 284 0.80 18.48 -17.91
N ARG A 285 -0.51 18.28 -17.78
CA ARG A 285 -1.50 18.28 -18.88
C ARG A 285 -1.16 17.27 -19.98
N THR A 286 -0.65 16.11 -19.60
CA THR A 286 -0.34 15.00 -20.51
C THR A 286 -1.52 14.02 -20.61
N LYS A 287 -1.54 13.22 -21.67
CA LYS A 287 -2.52 12.14 -21.82
C LYS A 287 -2.24 11.07 -20.77
N TYR A 288 -3.31 10.58 -20.15
CA TYR A 288 -3.23 9.44 -19.24
C TYR A 288 -3.18 8.12 -20.03
N GLU A 289 -2.21 7.28 -19.67
CA GLU A 289 -2.08 5.91 -20.13
C GLU A 289 -2.05 5.02 -18.89
N ALA A 290 -2.88 3.98 -18.87
CA ALA A 290 -2.99 3.12 -17.71
C ALA A 290 -1.69 2.33 -17.51
N PRO A 291 -1.05 2.40 -16.32
CA PRO A 291 0.11 1.57 -16.03
C PRO A 291 -0.28 0.09 -16.12
N LYS A 292 0.60 -0.72 -16.72
CA LYS A 292 0.44 -2.17 -16.71
C LYS A 292 0.76 -2.69 -15.32
N ALA A 293 -0.11 -3.55 -14.77
CA ALA A 293 0.16 -4.24 -13.52
C ALA A 293 1.22 -5.32 -13.76
N GLU A 294 2.25 -5.34 -12.92
CA GLU A 294 3.34 -6.33 -12.98
C GLU A 294 3.22 -7.28 -11.79
N PRO A 295 3.33 -8.60 -12.02
CA PRO A 295 3.33 -9.56 -10.93
C PRO A 295 4.62 -9.43 -10.11
N ILE A 296 4.50 -9.61 -8.80
CA ILE A 296 5.65 -9.57 -7.88
C ILE A 296 6.31 -10.95 -7.69
N SER A 297 5.59 -12.01 -8.03
CA SER A 297 6.05 -13.40 -7.97
C SER A 297 5.29 -14.26 -8.97
N GLY A 298 5.91 -15.34 -9.42
CA GLY A 298 5.33 -16.33 -10.30
C GLY A 298 5.80 -17.74 -9.95
N LYS A 299 4.87 -18.68 -9.77
CA LYS A 299 5.14 -20.10 -9.48
C LYS A 299 4.52 -20.98 -10.55
N ILE A 300 5.31 -21.90 -11.12
CA ILE A 300 4.82 -22.86 -12.12
C ILE A 300 4.14 -24.01 -11.39
N ILE A 301 2.89 -24.33 -11.75
CA ILE A 301 2.12 -25.42 -11.12
C ILE A 301 2.20 -26.71 -11.93
N TYR A 302 2.10 -26.62 -13.27
CA TYR A 302 1.94 -27.80 -14.12
C TYR A 302 2.54 -27.63 -15.51
N PHE A 303 3.08 -28.74 -16.06
CA PHE A 303 3.42 -28.89 -17.47
C PHE A 303 2.53 -29.97 -18.07
N ASP A 304 1.68 -29.61 -19.02
CA ASP A 304 0.86 -30.58 -19.75
C ASP A 304 1.76 -31.29 -20.78
N LYS A 305 2.32 -32.44 -20.40
CA LYS A 305 3.14 -33.30 -21.26
C LYS A 305 2.42 -33.77 -22.53
N ASN A 306 1.09 -33.64 -22.60
CA ASN A 306 0.28 -34.15 -23.72
C ASN A 306 0.05 -33.13 -24.86
N LYS A 307 0.69 -31.95 -24.84
CA LYS A 307 0.61 -30.96 -25.94
C LYS A 307 1.92 -30.77 -26.71
N GLY A 308 2.86 -31.70 -26.56
CA GLY A 308 4.17 -31.69 -27.22
C GLY A 308 4.29 -32.60 -28.45
N GLU A 309 3.19 -32.88 -29.17
CA GLU A 309 3.25 -33.52 -30.50
C GLU A 309 2.75 -32.53 -31.56
N TYR A 310 3.67 -31.77 -32.15
CA TYR A 310 3.56 -31.21 -33.50
C TYR A 310 4.93 -31.25 -34.17
#